data_AF-A0A1M3BLM3-F1
#
_entry.id   AF-A0A1M3BLM3-F1
#
_cell.length_a   1.000
_cell.length_b   1.000
_cell.length_c   1.000
_cell.angle_alpha   90.00
_cell.angle_beta   90.00
_cell.angle_gamma   90.00
#
_symmetry.space_group_name_H-M   'P 1'
#
loop_
_entity.id
_entity.type
_entity.pdbx_description
1 polymer ?
#
loop_
_entity_poly.entity_id
_entity_poly.type
_entity_poly.pdbx_seq_one_letter_code
_entity_poly.pdbx_strand_id
1 'polypeptide(L)'
;MTREEFVDYYETKHSKLVGHFDGVVRYFRRYPEEGKDPAGSTGPGKVDFDVVMELWFESREAFEAAHARGGEEDEEFWREAAADERRLFDAASEGWQTKITIEVEHETDLSSSTLATTYERGVSACS
;
A
#
# COMPACT_ATOMS: atom_id res chain seq x y z
N MET A 1 -10.98 -10.49 13.28
CA MET A 1 -10.38 -11.69 12.66
C MET A 1 -8.94 -11.83 13.14
N THR A 2 -8.36 -13.03 13.09
CA THR A 2 -6.92 -13.19 13.31
C THR A 2 -6.14 -12.70 12.09
N ARG A 3 -4.82 -12.50 12.26
CA ARG A 3 -3.95 -12.08 11.15
C ARG A 3 -3.88 -13.11 10.01
N GLU A 4 -3.81 -14.40 10.34
CA GLU A 4 -3.80 -15.47 9.34
C GLU A 4 -5.12 -15.52 8.57
N GLU A 5 -6.24 -15.39 9.28
CA GLU A 5 -7.57 -15.29 8.66
C GLU A 5 -7.69 -14.06 7.76
N PHE A 6 -7.13 -12.92 8.18
CA PHE A 6 -7.09 -11.70 7.38
C PHE A 6 -6.32 -11.91 6.08
N VAL A 7 -5.10 -12.44 6.16
CA VAL A 7 -4.24 -12.66 4.98
C VAL A 7 -4.88 -13.68 4.02
N ASP A 8 -5.41 -14.79 4.55
CA ASP A 8 -6.08 -15.81 3.72
C ASP A 8 -7.32 -15.23 3.01
N TYR A 9 -8.17 -14.51 3.73
CA TYR A 9 -9.35 -13.88 3.14
C TYR A 9 -8.95 -12.82 2.10
N TYR A 10 -7.96 -11.99 2.42
CA TYR A 10 -7.47 -10.94 1.53
C TYR A 10 -6.96 -11.55 0.22
N GLU A 11 -6.07 -12.54 0.28
CA GLU A 11 -5.46 -13.13 -0.92
C GLU A 11 -6.44 -13.98 -1.73
N THR A 12 -7.43 -14.63 -1.10
CA THR A 12 -8.37 -15.52 -1.81
C THR A 12 -9.63 -14.82 -2.33
N LYS A 13 -9.97 -13.64 -1.79
CA LYS A 13 -11.19 -12.88 -2.12
C LYS A 13 -10.89 -11.45 -2.53
N HIS A 14 -10.47 -10.61 -1.59
CA HIS A 14 -10.37 -9.16 -1.78
C HIS A 14 -9.38 -8.76 -2.87
N SER A 15 -8.23 -9.43 -2.93
CA SER A 15 -7.19 -9.17 -3.93
C SER A 15 -7.69 -9.30 -5.37
N LYS A 16 -8.74 -10.09 -5.61
CA LYS A 16 -9.32 -10.30 -6.95
C LYS A 16 -10.17 -9.13 -7.42
N LEU A 17 -10.61 -8.25 -6.51
CA LEU A 17 -11.33 -7.04 -6.86
C LEU A 17 -10.50 -6.13 -7.75
N VAL A 18 -9.16 -6.20 -7.66
CA VAL A 18 -8.24 -5.48 -8.56
C VAL A 18 -8.53 -5.74 -10.05
N GLY A 19 -9.05 -6.94 -10.39
CA GLY A 19 -9.33 -7.32 -11.77
C GLY A 19 -10.43 -6.51 -12.43
N HIS A 20 -11.19 -5.72 -11.65
CA HIS A 20 -12.21 -4.81 -12.15
C HIS A 20 -11.66 -3.41 -12.47
N PHE A 21 -10.40 -3.13 -12.12
CA PHE A 21 -9.74 -1.87 -12.44
C PHE A 21 -8.95 -2.02 -13.75
N ASP A 22 -9.44 -1.38 -14.81
CA ASP A 22 -8.73 -1.28 -16.07
C ASP A 22 -7.41 -0.52 -15.91
N GLY A 23 -6.37 -0.94 -16.64
CA GLY A 23 -5.12 -0.19 -16.75
C GLY A 23 -4.15 -0.33 -15.58
N VAL A 24 -4.46 -1.19 -14.59
CA VAL A 24 -3.50 -1.57 -13.55
C VAL A 24 -2.37 -2.40 -14.16
N VAL A 25 -1.14 -1.89 -14.13
CA VAL A 25 0.06 -2.57 -14.67
C VAL A 25 0.84 -3.34 -13.61
N ARG A 26 0.65 -3.00 -12.32
CA ARG A 26 1.27 -3.72 -11.21
C ARG A 26 0.38 -3.62 -9.97
N TYR A 27 0.25 -4.75 -9.28
CA TYR A 27 -0.50 -4.83 -8.03
C TYR A 27 0.25 -5.68 -7.01
N PHE A 28 0.60 -5.11 -5.87
CA PHE A 28 1.22 -5.85 -4.78
C PHE A 28 0.63 -5.47 -3.43
N ARG A 29 0.85 -6.36 -2.46
CA ARG A 29 0.37 -6.26 -1.08
C ARG A 29 1.52 -6.58 -0.16
N ARG A 30 1.71 -5.78 0.89
CA ARG A 30 2.72 -6.00 1.92
C ARG A 30 2.02 -6.02 3.27
N TYR A 31 2.26 -7.07 4.03
CA TYR A 31 1.67 -7.24 5.36
C TYR A 31 2.74 -6.94 6.41
N PRO A 32 2.62 -5.86 7.20
CA PRO A 32 3.63 -5.50 8.20
C PRO A 32 3.77 -6.58 9.26
N GLU A 33 4.99 -6.96 9.61
CA GLU A 33 5.24 -7.91 10.69
C GLU A 33 5.55 -7.16 12.00
N GLU A 34 4.79 -7.45 13.06
CA GLU A 34 5.02 -6.87 14.37
C GLU A 34 6.38 -7.34 14.96
N GLY A 35 7.09 -6.43 15.63
CA GLY A 35 8.25 -6.78 16.45
C GLY A 35 9.58 -6.96 15.72
N LYS A 36 9.67 -6.65 14.42
CA LYS A 36 10.93 -6.71 13.65
C LYS A 36 11.43 -5.31 13.33
N ASP A 37 12.16 -4.71 14.27
CA ASP A 37 13.12 -3.67 13.94
C ASP A 37 14.48 -4.32 13.66
N PRO A 38 15.02 -4.23 12.42
CA PRO A 38 16.35 -4.73 12.10
C PRO A 38 17.48 -4.07 12.91
N ALA A 39 17.26 -2.87 13.46
CA ALA A 39 18.27 -2.07 14.13
C ALA A 39 18.33 -2.27 15.66
N GLY A 40 17.46 -3.10 16.24
CA GLY A 40 17.49 -3.43 17.68
C GLY A 40 17.07 -2.28 18.61
N SER A 41 16.64 -1.14 18.07
CA SER A 41 15.84 -0.15 18.79
C SER A 41 14.48 -0.76 19.13
N THR A 42 13.82 -0.24 20.17
CA THR A 42 12.36 -0.41 20.32
C THR A 42 11.74 -0.02 18.99
N GLY A 43 11.37 -1.03 18.20
CA GLY A 43 10.86 -0.83 16.86
C GLY A 43 9.65 0.09 16.85
N PRO A 44 9.17 0.50 15.65
CA PRO A 44 7.88 1.15 15.58
C PRO A 44 6.92 0.30 16.42
N GLY A 45 6.24 0.94 17.37
CA GLY A 45 5.23 0.29 18.18
C GLY A 45 4.18 -0.38 17.29
N LYS A 46 3.16 -0.98 17.91
CA LYS A 46 2.00 -1.58 17.24
C LYS A 46 1.69 -0.87 15.91
N VAL A 47 1.72 -1.62 14.80
CA VAL A 47 1.43 -1.08 13.47
C VAL A 47 -0.07 -0.88 13.36
N ASP A 48 -0.50 0.33 12.98
CA ASP A 48 -1.93 0.70 12.95
C ASP A 48 -2.65 0.25 11.66
N PHE A 49 -2.03 -0.63 10.85
CA PHE A 49 -2.59 -1.15 9.60
C PHE A 49 -2.13 -2.58 9.35
N ASP A 50 -3.02 -3.40 8.79
CA ASP A 50 -2.78 -4.83 8.55
C ASP A 50 -2.12 -5.12 7.19
N VAL A 51 -2.30 -4.23 6.21
CA VAL A 51 -1.81 -4.36 4.84
C VAL A 51 -1.55 -3.00 4.20
N VAL A 52 -0.50 -2.92 3.38
CA VAL A 52 -0.28 -1.85 2.39
C VAL A 52 -0.49 -2.46 1.02
N MET A 53 -1.39 -1.87 0.22
CA MET A 53 -1.58 -2.27 -1.17
C MET A 53 -1.19 -1.10 -2.07
N GLU A 54 -0.59 -1.42 -3.21
CA GLU A 54 -0.30 -0.41 -4.23
C GLU A 54 -0.78 -0.90 -5.59
N LEU A 55 -1.40 0.03 -6.32
CA LEU A 55 -1.87 -0.12 -7.68
C LEU A 55 -1.09 0.85 -8.55
N TRP A 56 -0.41 0.32 -9.56
CA TRP A 56 0.38 1.11 -10.48
C TRP A 56 -0.34 1.21 -11.81
N PHE A 57 -0.26 2.39 -12.39
CA PHE A 57 -0.80 2.72 -13.70
C PHE A 57 0.32 3.29 -14.56
N GLU A 58 0.20 3.17 -15.89
CA GLU A 58 1.23 3.71 -16.83
C GLU A 58 1.37 5.23 -16.73
N SER A 59 0.28 5.92 -16.40
CA SER A 59 0.25 7.37 -16.26
C SER A 59 -0.86 7.84 -15.33
N ARG A 60 -0.82 9.13 -14.98
CA ARG A 60 -1.87 9.79 -14.20
C ARG A 60 -3.22 9.75 -14.92
N GLU A 61 -3.21 9.93 -16.23
CA GLU A 61 -4.42 9.88 -17.07
C GLU A 61 -5.03 8.48 -17.10
N ALA A 62 -4.20 7.42 -17.11
CA ALA A 62 -4.68 6.04 -17.02
C ALA A 62 -5.38 5.76 -15.68
N PHE A 63 -4.82 6.25 -14.57
CA PHE A 63 -5.46 6.19 -13.26
C PHE A 63 -6.82 6.94 -13.25
N GLU A 64 -6.85 8.16 -13.78
CA GLU A 64 -8.07 8.97 -13.81
C GLU A 64 -9.16 8.33 -14.68
N ALA A 65 -8.78 7.73 -15.82
CA ALA A 65 -9.69 6.98 -16.67
C ALA A 65 -10.23 5.72 -15.97
N ALA A 66 -9.38 4.98 -15.26
CA ALA A 66 -9.78 3.80 -14.49
C ALA A 66 -10.76 4.18 -13.37
N HIS A 67 -10.50 5.27 -12.66
CA HIS A 67 -11.36 5.76 -11.59
C HIS A 67 -12.70 6.30 -12.13
N ALA A 68 -12.68 7.02 -13.25
CA ALA A 68 -13.89 7.54 -13.89
C ALA A 68 -14.81 6.42 -14.42
N ARG A 69 -14.24 5.37 -15.03
CA ARG A 69 -15.02 4.18 -15.46
C ARG A 69 -15.48 3.34 -14.28
N GLY A 70 -14.62 3.21 -13.28
CA GLY A 70 -14.93 2.49 -12.05
C GLY A 70 -16.17 3.07 -11.39
N GLY A 71 -16.36 4.39 -11.34
CA GLY A 71 -17.32 5.03 -10.44
C GLY A 71 -18.83 4.86 -10.72
N GLU A 72 -19.28 4.50 -11.92
CA GLU A 72 -20.71 4.65 -12.27
C GLU A 72 -21.37 3.48 -13.02
N GLU A 73 -20.62 2.54 -13.62
CA GLU A 73 -21.24 1.58 -14.55
C GLU A 73 -21.59 0.20 -13.95
N ASP A 74 -21.10 -0.15 -12.74
CA ASP A 74 -21.34 -1.45 -12.10
C ASP A 74 -21.73 -1.33 -10.61
N GLU A 75 -23.01 -1.02 -10.35
CA GLU A 75 -23.58 -0.92 -8.99
C GLU A 75 -23.44 -2.23 -8.19
N GLU A 76 -23.48 -3.38 -8.86
CA GLU A 76 -23.38 -4.68 -8.19
C GLU A 76 -21.96 -4.90 -7.66
N PHE A 77 -20.95 -4.63 -8.48
CA PHE A 77 -19.55 -4.64 -8.06
C PHE A 77 -19.31 -3.74 -6.83
N TRP A 78 -19.77 -2.49 -6.85
CA TRP A 78 -19.55 -1.58 -5.72
C TRP A 78 -20.26 -2.03 -4.45
N ARG A 79 -21.45 -2.61 -4.57
CA ARG A 79 -22.16 -3.18 -3.44
C ARG A 79 -21.40 -4.36 -2.84
N GLU A 80 -20.84 -5.22 -3.68
CA GLU A 80 -20.01 -6.36 -3.25
C GLU A 80 -18.69 -5.90 -2.63
N ALA A 81 -17.99 -4.96 -3.27
CA ALA A 81 -16.75 -4.37 -2.74
C ALA A 81 -16.98 -3.68 -1.39
N ALA A 82 -18.07 -2.92 -1.24
CA ALA A 82 -18.41 -2.29 0.04
C ALA A 82 -18.79 -3.32 1.13
N ALA A 83 -19.43 -4.43 0.75
CA ALA A 83 -19.72 -5.52 1.68
C ALA A 83 -18.44 -6.27 2.10
N ASP A 84 -17.52 -6.45 1.16
CA ASP A 84 -16.22 -7.07 1.39
C ASP A 84 -15.34 -6.21 2.31
N GLU A 85 -15.26 -4.90 2.07
CA GLU A 85 -14.54 -3.98 2.95
C GLU A 85 -15.08 -3.96 4.37
N ARG A 86 -16.41 -3.92 4.56
CA ARG A 86 -17.03 -3.98 5.90
C ARG A 86 -16.73 -5.28 6.64
N ARG A 87 -16.43 -6.35 5.92
CA ARG A 87 -16.07 -7.64 6.51
C ARG A 87 -14.59 -7.68 6.87
N LEU A 88 -13.74 -7.10 6.04
CA LEU A 88 -12.27 -7.09 6.17
C LEU A 88 -11.77 -6.06 7.18
N PHE A 89 -12.33 -4.86 7.15
CA PHE A 89 -11.92 -3.75 7.97
C PHE A 89 -12.98 -3.49 9.04
N ASP A 90 -12.55 -3.24 10.27
CA ASP A 90 -13.42 -3.13 11.43
C ASP A 90 -14.57 -2.14 11.17
N ALA A 91 -15.81 -2.62 11.26
CA ALA A 91 -17.02 -1.82 11.04
C ALA A 91 -17.33 -0.85 12.20
N ALA A 92 -16.53 -0.86 13.28
CA ALA A 92 -16.71 -0.04 14.47
C ALA A 92 -16.13 1.38 14.34
N SER A 93 -15.29 1.63 13.33
CA SER A 93 -14.83 2.97 12.99
C SER A 93 -15.83 3.63 12.05
N GLU A 94 -16.34 4.81 12.41
CA GLU A 94 -17.13 5.61 11.47
C GLU A 94 -16.24 6.12 10.34
N GLY A 95 -16.41 5.59 9.12
CA GLY A 95 -15.74 6.07 7.90
C GLY A 95 -15.02 4.98 7.09
N TRP A 96 -14.44 5.40 5.97
CA TRP A 96 -13.61 4.58 5.10
C TRP A 96 -12.24 4.36 5.76
N GLN A 97 -11.93 3.12 6.16
CA GLN A 97 -10.71 2.79 6.90
C GLN A 97 -9.45 2.80 6.02
N THR A 98 -9.61 2.62 4.70
CA THR A 98 -8.50 2.55 3.75
C THR A 98 -8.00 3.95 3.41
N LYS A 99 -6.84 4.35 3.94
CA LYS A 99 -6.20 5.61 3.54
C LYS A 99 -5.56 5.44 2.16
N ILE A 100 -6.07 6.18 1.17
CA ILE A 100 -5.54 6.16 -0.21
C ILE A 100 -4.67 7.40 -0.42
N THR A 101 -3.45 7.19 -0.90
CA THR A 101 -2.51 8.24 -1.27
C THR A 101 -2.02 8.01 -2.69
N ILE A 102 -1.64 9.09 -3.37
CA ILE A 102 -0.97 9.02 -4.67
C ILE A 102 0.52 9.21 -4.40
N GLU A 103 1.30 8.20 -4.75
CA GLU A 103 2.73 8.17 -4.52
C GLU A 103 3.47 8.57 -5.80
N VAL A 104 4.58 9.30 -5.64
CA VAL A 104 5.51 9.61 -6.72
C VAL A 104 6.82 8.93 -6.38
N GLU A 105 7.18 7.92 -7.16
CA GLU A 105 8.40 7.14 -6.93
C GLU A 105 9.63 7.93 -7.38
N HIS A 106 10.63 7.97 -6.49
CA HIS A 106 11.97 8.47 -6.80
C HIS A 106 12.97 7.37 -6.47
N GLU A 107 13.40 6.62 -7.49
CA GLU A 107 14.42 5.59 -7.34
C GLU A 107 15.82 6.19 -7.53
N THR A 108 16.77 5.76 -6.70
CA THR A 108 18.19 6.10 -6.86
C THR A 108 18.95 4.84 -7.19
N ASP A 109 19.63 4.84 -8.34
CA ASP A 109 20.52 3.75 -8.71
C ASP A 109 21.77 3.71 -7.82
N LEU A 110 21.80 2.73 -6.91
CA LEU A 110 22.92 2.48 -6.02
C LEU A 110 24.06 1.70 -6.69
N SER A 111 23.92 1.30 -7.96
CA SER A 111 24.99 0.61 -8.70
C SER A 111 26.17 1.54 -9.04
N SER A 112 25.96 2.86 -9.00
CA SER A 112 27.02 3.84 -9.17
C SER A 112 27.78 4.15 -7.86
N SER A 113 29.08 3.90 -7.86
CA SER A 113 30.03 4.07 -6.73
C SER A 113 30.12 5.49 -6.13
N THR A 114 29.38 6.47 -6.65
CA THR A 114 29.59 7.90 -6.33
C THR A 114 28.95 8.33 -5.00
N LEU A 115 27.98 7.58 -4.47
CA LEU A 115 27.29 7.92 -3.22
C LEU A 115 28.13 7.75 -1.95
N ALA A 116 29.26 7.04 -2.02
CA ALA A 116 30.12 6.79 -0.86
C ALA A 116 30.94 8.00 -0.41
N THR A 117 31.11 9.05 -1.23
CA THR A 117 32.14 10.09 -0.98
C THR A 117 31.64 11.32 -0.21
N THR A 118 30.33 11.54 -0.09
CA THR A 118 29.78 12.78 0.51
C THR A 118 29.47 12.65 2.00
N TYR A 119 29.30 11.45 2.55
CA TYR A 119 28.94 11.28 3.96
C TYR A 119 30.09 11.58 4.94
N GLU A 120 31.35 11.32 4.55
CA GLU A 120 32.50 11.50 5.46
C GLU A 120 32.99 12.96 5.61
N ARG A 121 32.53 13.90 4.78
CA ARG A 121 33.02 15.30 4.84
C ARG A 121 32.23 16.23 5.77
N GLY A 122 31.23 15.72 6.50
CA GLY A 122 30.38 16.54 7.38
C GLY A 122 30.81 16.60 8.85
N VAL A 123 31.66 15.68 9.33
CA VAL A 123 31.91 15.52 10.78
C VAL A 123 33.19 16.23 11.26
N SER A 124 34.08 16.66 10.35
CA SER A 124 35.39 17.22 10.72
C SER A 124 35.46 18.77 10.77
N ALA A 125 34.34 19.47 11.02
CA ALA A 125 34.31 20.95 11.10
C ALA A 125 33.86 21.53 12.45
N CYS A 126 33.68 20.69 13.48
CA CYS A 126 33.51 21.14 14.87
C CYS A 126 34.50 20.42 15.78
N SER A 127 35.67 21.01 15.98
CA SER A 127 36.57 20.75 17.11
C SER A 127 37.30 22.05 17.45
#